data_AF-A0A5R8YYX5-F1
#
_entry.id   AF-A0A5R8YYX5-F1
#
_cell.length_a   1.000
_cell.length_b   1.000
_cell.length_c   1.000
_cell.angle_alpha   90.00
_cell.angle_beta   90.00
_cell.angle_gamma   90.00
#
_symmetry.space_group_name_H-M   'P 1'
#
loop_
_entity.id
_entity.type
_entity.pdbx_description
1 polymer ?
#
loop_
_entity_poly.entity_id
_entity_poly.type
_entity_poly.pdbx_seq_one_letter_code
_entity_poly.pdbx_strand_id
1 'polypeptide(L)'
;MLPYAAYLRVYEPLTAFTPQDRARWARYAGSRDRPRRAGALEVEHGEAVRRLLSVPPLPAPERESPNAYLRRVEETLYVCPWQSRLRSWLAFASFRGSTPVRLASRFVPQAIAEQTADDFDRFKRGEESLRTYIRTSTWHVPTAWFVPFDSAERWLVLGSEQPAEPVSQTTAAPPRNMLYVTSMAQARRRVARALVVIRRHVGQVAALTEVEDIGRWLEEFHPHSLVELDYGGLVHLMDDRTLQGDQSVAEVAAALAGLDTGQEELAFAMYQRVIVRWRSIRALESAN
;
A
#
# COMPACT_ATOMS: atom_id res chain seq x y z
N MET A 1 14.66 2.79 -11.02
CA MET A 1 13.72 1.64 -11.04
C MET A 1 12.81 1.79 -9.83
N LEU A 2 11.50 1.81 -10.03
CA LEU A 2 10.54 1.83 -8.92
C LEU A 2 10.53 0.47 -8.21
N PRO A 3 10.29 0.42 -6.88
CA PRO A 3 10.11 -0.86 -6.20
C PRO A 3 8.88 -1.56 -6.76
N TYR A 4 8.98 -2.86 -7.02
CA TYR A 4 7.84 -3.70 -7.38
C TYR A 4 6.97 -3.95 -6.16
N ALA A 5 6.14 -2.97 -5.83
CA ALA A 5 5.30 -2.98 -4.64
C ALA A 5 3.91 -2.39 -4.92
N ALA A 6 2.91 -2.96 -4.24
CA ALA A 6 1.57 -2.43 -4.12
C ALA A 6 1.39 -1.70 -2.79
N TYR A 7 0.43 -0.78 -2.77
CA TYR A 7 0.15 0.08 -1.64
C TYR A 7 -1.36 0.10 -1.34
N LEU A 8 -1.70 -0.09 -0.08
CA LEU A 8 -3.06 0.16 0.42
C LEU A 8 -3.00 1.45 1.24
N ARG A 9 -3.71 2.49 0.78
CA ARG A 9 -3.65 3.84 1.33
C ARG A 9 -5.00 4.29 1.86
N VAL A 10 -4.99 5.01 2.98
CA VAL A 10 -6.15 5.76 3.47
C VAL A 10 -5.90 7.25 3.27
N TYR A 11 -6.88 7.93 2.69
CA TYR A 11 -6.89 9.38 2.56
C TYR A 11 -7.98 9.95 3.46
N GLU A 12 -7.60 10.76 4.44
CA GLU A 12 -8.54 11.37 5.37
C GLU A 12 -8.93 12.78 4.93
N PRO A 13 -10.18 13.22 5.17
CA PRO A 13 -10.56 14.61 4.94
C PRO A 13 -9.80 15.53 5.89
N LEU A 14 -9.59 16.79 5.48
CA LEU A 14 -8.95 17.81 6.31
C LEU A 14 -9.56 17.97 7.72
N THR A 15 -10.85 17.64 7.88
CA THR A 15 -11.56 17.70 9.15
C THR A 15 -11.07 16.67 10.18
N ALA A 16 -10.45 15.58 9.75
CA ALA A 16 -9.90 14.53 10.61
C ALA A 16 -8.59 14.93 11.32
N PHE A 17 -7.92 15.98 10.83
CA PHE A 17 -6.64 16.44 11.36
C PHE A 17 -6.81 17.53 12.41
N THR A 18 -5.81 17.66 13.29
CA THR A 18 -5.70 18.77 14.25
C THR A 18 -5.74 20.12 13.52
N PRO A 19 -6.15 21.23 14.16
CA PRO A 19 -6.17 22.54 13.50
C PRO A 19 -4.82 22.95 12.89
N GLN A 20 -3.71 22.61 13.54
CA GLN A 20 -2.37 22.88 13.05
C GLN A 20 -2.04 22.06 11.80
N ASP A 21 -2.29 20.75 11.84
CA ASP A 21 -2.05 19.85 10.70
C ASP A 21 -2.97 20.19 9.52
N ARG A 22 -4.23 20.54 9.80
CA ARG A 22 -5.19 21.01 8.79
C ARG A 22 -4.67 22.22 8.03
N ALA A 23 -4.18 23.24 8.75
CA ALA A 23 -3.59 24.43 8.13
C ALA A 23 -2.32 24.10 7.34
N ARG A 24 -1.48 23.19 7.86
CA ARG A 24 -0.28 22.70 7.15
C ARG A 24 -0.67 22.01 5.84
N TRP A 25 -1.63 21.10 5.86
CA TRP A 25 -2.05 20.35 4.68
C TRP A 25 -2.79 21.20 3.65
N ALA A 26 -3.60 22.16 4.09
CA ALA A 26 -4.21 23.14 3.19
C ALA A 26 -3.15 23.96 2.44
N ARG A 27 -2.12 24.44 3.15
CA ARG A 27 -0.99 25.16 2.54
C ARG A 27 -0.17 24.25 1.61
N TYR A 28 0.11 23.03 2.05
CA TYR A 28 0.83 22.03 1.25
C TYR A 28 0.09 21.75 -0.07
N ALA A 29 -1.23 21.63 -0.05
CA ALA A 29 -2.02 21.36 -1.26
C ALA A 29 -1.88 22.44 -2.34
N GLY A 30 -1.67 23.70 -1.94
CA GLY A 30 -1.42 24.83 -2.83
C GLY A 30 0.05 25.01 -3.24
N SER A 31 0.99 24.27 -2.63
CA SER A 31 2.42 24.36 -2.97
C SER A 31 2.71 23.81 -4.36
N ARG A 32 3.59 24.50 -5.10
CA ARG A 32 4.07 24.07 -6.43
C ARG A 32 5.20 23.05 -6.33
N ASP A 33 5.98 23.10 -5.26
CA ASP A 33 7.21 22.30 -5.09
C ASP A 33 6.94 20.88 -4.55
N ARG A 34 5.68 20.54 -4.31
CA ARG A 34 5.32 19.20 -3.81
C ARG A 34 5.46 18.15 -4.91
N PRO A 35 5.89 16.92 -4.58
CA PRO A 35 5.83 15.80 -5.50
C PRO A 35 4.40 15.58 -6.01
N ARG A 36 4.26 15.50 -7.34
CA ARG A 36 3.01 15.07 -7.97
C ARG A 36 2.86 13.56 -7.83
N ARG A 37 1.63 13.06 -7.85
CA ARG A 37 1.34 11.63 -7.67
C ARG A 37 2.21 10.73 -8.56
N ALA A 38 2.39 11.10 -9.83
CA ALA A 38 3.19 10.34 -10.79
C ALA A 38 4.65 10.13 -10.36
N GLY A 39 5.27 11.13 -9.72
CA GLY A 39 6.67 11.06 -9.26
C GLY A 39 6.82 10.82 -7.75
N ALA A 40 5.72 10.80 -6.98
CA ALA A 40 5.76 10.72 -5.52
C ALA A 40 6.50 9.45 -5.03
N LEU A 41 6.22 8.30 -5.65
CA LEU A 41 6.89 7.04 -5.35
C LEU A 41 8.39 7.07 -5.68
N GLU A 42 8.77 7.70 -6.80
CA GLU A 42 10.18 7.82 -7.19
C GLU A 42 10.96 8.71 -6.22
N VAL A 43 10.35 9.82 -5.79
CA VAL A 43 10.93 10.72 -4.79
C VAL A 43 11.10 10.00 -3.45
N GLU A 44 10.05 9.36 -2.94
CA GLU A 44 10.08 8.61 -1.68
C GLU A 44 11.15 7.49 -1.72
N HIS A 45 11.18 6.72 -2.81
CA HIS A 45 12.16 5.66 -3.00
C HIS A 45 13.60 6.22 -3.10
N GLY A 46 13.80 7.29 -3.87
CA GLY A 46 15.10 7.94 -4.02
C GLY A 46 15.64 8.48 -2.70
N GLU A 47 14.77 9.06 -1.86
CA GLU A 47 15.13 9.46 -0.49
C GLU A 47 15.54 8.26 0.37
N ALA A 48 14.79 7.16 0.32
CA ALA A 48 15.13 5.94 1.07
C ALA A 48 16.47 5.33 0.62
N VAL A 49 16.70 5.20 -0.69
CA VAL A 49 17.95 4.66 -1.25
C VAL A 49 19.14 5.53 -0.85
N ARG A 50 19.04 6.86 -0.98
CA ARG A 50 20.14 7.76 -0.56
C ARG A 50 20.52 7.58 0.91
N ARG A 51 19.52 7.41 1.79
CA ARG A 51 19.76 7.17 3.23
C ARG A 51 20.39 5.81 3.52
N LEU A 52 19.99 4.77 2.79
CA LEU A 52 20.54 3.43 2.99
C LEU A 52 21.96 3.28 2.42
N LEU A 53 22.31 4.08 1.40
CA LEU A 53 23.64 4.11 0.80
C LEU A 53 24.62 5.07 1.49
N SER A 54 24.19 5.86 2.49
CA SER A 54 25.09 6.74 3.23
C SER A 54 26.05 5.95 4.12
N VAL A 55 27.16 6.58 4.53
CA VAL A 55 28.14 5.99 5.45
C VAL A 55 28.24 6.88 6.70
N PRO A 56 27.70 6.46 7.86
CA PRO A 56 26.95 5.22 8.10
C PRO A 56 25.55 5.24 7.44
N PRO A 57 24.91 4.06 7.24
CA PRO A 57 23.56 3.98 6.71
C PRO A 57 22.55 4.52 7.73
N LEU A 58 21.47 5.13 7.24
CA LEU A 58 20.38 5.66 8.06
C LEU A 58 19.10 4.87 7.81
N PRO A 59 18.73 3.87 8.65
CA PRO A 59 17.56 3.03 8.40
C PRO A 59 16.24 3.80 8.42
N ALA A 60 16.11 4.79 9.31
CA ALA A 60 14.98 5.72 9.38
C ALA A 60 15.45 7.17 9.21
N PRO A 61 14.64 8.05 8.58
CA PRO A 61 14.96 9.47 8.50
C PRO A 61 14.90 10.12 9.89
N GLU A 62 15.72 11.14 10.10
CA GLU A 62 15.76 11.87 11.39
C GLU A 62 14.49 12.68 11.65
N ARG A 63 13.82 13.15 10.59
CA ARG A 63 12.60 13.96 10.65
C ARG A 63 11.51 13.33 9.79
N GLU A 64 10.26 13.60 10.15
CA GLU A 64 9.13 13.16 9.35
C GLU A 64 9.09 13.91 8.01
N SER A 65 8.66 13.20 6.96
CA SER A 65 8.47 13.77 5.64
C SER A 65 7.36 14.82 5.67
N PRO A 66 7.58 16.00 5.05
CA PRO A 66 6.52 16.99 4.90
C PRO A 66 5.51 16.62 3.79
N ASN A 67 5.69 15.47 3.13
CA ASN A 67 4.92 15.10 1.95
C ASN A 67 3.69 14.23 2.26
N ALA A 68 2.71 14.34 1.38
CA ALA A 68 1.47 13.57 1.42
C ALA A 68 0.94 13.31 0.01
N TYR A 69 0.29 12.16 -0.18
CA TYR A 69 -0.58 11.97 -1.33
C TYR A 69 -1.86 12.75 -1.12
N LEU A 70 -2.31 13.46 -2.16
CA LEU A 70 -3.52 14.28 -2.12
C LEU A 70 -4.52 13.77 -3.14
N ARG A 71 -5.80 13.77 -2.75
CA ARG A 71 -6.91 13.48 -3.64
C ARG A 71 -8.01 14.51 -3.44
N ARG A 72 -8.63 14.95 -4.53
CA ARG A 72 -9.80 15.82 -4.49
C ARG A 72 -10.98 15.07 -5.08
N VAL A 73 -12.08 15.01 -4.35
CA VAL A 73 -13.37 14.48 -4.82
C VAL A 73 -14.37 15.59 -4.54
N GLU A 74 -14.98 16.11 -5.61
CA GLU A 74 -15.79 17.32 -5.57
C GLU A 74 -14.99 18.48 -4.91
N GLU A 75 -15.51 19.09 -3.85
CA GLU A 75 -14.85 20.17 -3.12
C GLU A 75 -13.98 19.68 -1.95
N THR A 76 -14.02 18.38 -1.63
CA THR A 76 -13.31 17.84 -0.46
C THR A 76 -11.88 17.45 -0.81
N LEU A 77 -10.93 17.99 -0.04
CA LEU A 77 -9.52 17.60 -0.09
C LEU A 77 -9.25 16.48 0.92
N TYR A 78 -8.70 15.39 0.41
CA TYR A 78 -8.26 14.23 1.17
C TYR A 78 -6.73 14.13 1.17
N VAL A 79 -6.18 13.73 2.30
CA VAL A 79 -4.74 13.72 2.58
C VAL A 79 -4.33 12.34 3.10
N CYS A 80 -3.28 11.79 2.51
CA CYS A 80 -2.60 10.57 2.96
C CYS A 80 -1.12 10.91 3.21
N PRO A 81 -0.74 11.25 4.46
CA PRO A 81 0.65 11.55 4.81
C PRO A 81 1.58 10.37 4.49
N TRP A 82 2.79 10.64 4.01
CA TRP A 82 3.73 9.56 3.67
C TRP A 82 4.18 8.76 4.88
N GLN A 83 4.31 9.41 6.04
CA GLN A 83 4.82 8.84 7.29
C GLN A 83 6.09 8.02 7.08
N SER A 84 7.01 8.54 6.25
CA SER A 84 8.21 7.83 5.84
C SER A 84 9.09 7.47 7.03
N ARG A 85 9.03 8.25 8.12
CA ARG A 85 9.79 7.94 9.34
C ARG A 85 9.26 6.72 10.08
N LEU A 86 7.98 6.74 10.46
CA LEU A 86 7.33 5.61 11.11
C LEU A 86 7.38 4.35 10.25
N ARG A 87 7.08 4.46 8.96
CA ARG A 87 7.13 3.31 8.04
C ARG A 87 8.55 2.76 7.88
N SER A 88 9.58 3.61 7.92
CA SER A 88 10.98 3.14 7.90
C SER A 88 11.35 2.37 9.17
N TRP A 89 10.94 2.85 10.36
CA TRP A 89 11.17 2.10 11.61
C TRP A 89 10.48 0.74 11.62
N LEU A 90 9.21 0.69 11.21
CA LEU A 90 8.45 -0.55 11.12
C LEU A 90 9.08 -1.53 10.11
N ALA A 91 9.49 -1.03 8.94
CA ALA A 91 10.19 -1.83 7.93
C ALA A 91 11.53 -2.35 8.46
N PHE A 92 12.32 -1.51 9.16
CA PHE A 92 13.59 -1.92 9.73
C PHE A 92 13.44 -2.96 10.87
N ALA A 93 12.41 -2.80 11.72
CA ALA A 93 12.07 -3.79 12.74
C ALA A 93 11.67 -5.13 12.11
N SER A 94 10.87 -5.12 11.05
CA SER A 94 10.50 -6.31 10.29
C SER A 94 11.71 -6.98 9.63
N PHE A 95 12.59 -6.20 9.00
CA PHE A 95 13.85 -6.67 8.42
C PHE A 95 14.71 -7.37 9.47
N ARG A 96 14.90 -6.76 10.64
CA ARG A 96 15.66 -7.36 11.75
C ARG A 96 15.02 -8.65 12.30
N GLY A 97 13.70 -8.74 12.34
CA GLY A 97 12.99 -9.92 12.82
C GLY A 97 12.98 -11.09 11.83
N SER A 98 13.11 -10.81 10.54
CA SER A 98 13.05 -11.81 9.46
C SER A 98 14.41 -12.20 8.87
N THR A 99 15.45 -11.39 9.11
CA THR A 99 16.79 -11.60 8.56
C THR A 99 17.75 -12.16 9.61
N PRO A 100 18.52 -13.23 9.31
CA PRO A 100 19.55 -13.71 10.23
C PRO A 100 20.53 -12.60 10.63
N VAL A 101 20.83 -12.49 11.93
CA VAL A 101 21.65 -11.40 12.51
C VAL A 101 22.97 -11.18 11.76
N ARG A 102 23.66 -12.27 11.39
CA ARG A 102 24.94 -12.21 10.65
C ARG A 102 24.82 -11.56 9.27
N LEU A 103 23.66 -11.69 8.61
CA LEU A 103 23.39 -11.07 7.33
C LEU A 103 22.93 -9.63 7.53
N ALA A 104 22.03 -9.38 8.49
CA ALA A 104 21.55 -8.04 8.80
C ALA A 104 22.70 -7.07 9.13
N SER A 105 23.71 -7.54 9.89
CA SER A 105 24.89 -6.74 10.26
C SER A 105 25.80 -6.35 9.09
N ARG A 106 25.64 -6.97 7.91
CA ARG A 106 26.33 -6.57 6.67
C ARG A 106 25.68 -5.38 6.00
N PHE A 107 24.38 -5.19 6.18
CA PHE A 107 23.64 -4.06 5.64
C PHE A 107 23.65 -2.87 6.61
N VAL A 108 23.46 -3.13 7.90
CA VAL A 108 23.41 -2.10 8.94
C VAL A 108 24.28 -2.52 10.12
N PRO A 109 25.36 -1.79 10.44
CA PRO A 109 26.21 -2.11 11.59
C PRO A 109 25.42 -2.20 12.90
N GLN A 110 25.84 -3.08 13.81
CA GLN A 110 25.11 -3.37 15.04
C GLN A 110 24.80 -2.11 15.87
N ALA A 111 25.78 -1.21 16.04
CA ALA A 111 25.59 0.03 16.79
C ALA A 111 24.49 0.92 16.18
N ILE A 112 24.40 0.98 14.84
CA ILE A 112 23.33 1.73 14.15
C ILE A 112 21.98 1.04 14.32
N ALA A 113 21.96 -0.29 14.27
CA ALA A 113 20.75 -1.08 14.45
C ALA A 113 20.16 -0.98 15.87
N GLU A 114 21.03 -0.90 16.89
CA GLU A 114 20.68 -0.68 18.29
C GLU A 114 20.17 0.75 18.50
N GLN A 115 20.93 1.76 18.04
CA GLN A 115 20.50 3.16 18.11
C GLN A 115 19.14 3.39 17.43
N THR A 116 18.93 2.80 16.26
CA THR A 116 17.64 2.91 15.54
C THR A 116 16.48 2.30 16.33
N ALA A 117 16.72 1.19 17.05
CA ALA A 117 15.72 0.56 17.90
C ALA A 117 15.41 1.44 19.12
N ASP A 118 16.42 2.00 19.77
CA ASP A 118 16.26 2.90 20.91
C ASP A 118 15.50 4.18 20.52
N ASP A 119 15.78 4.73 19.33
CA ASP A 119 15.08 5.89 18.80
C ASP A 119 13.62 5.57 18.50
N PHE A 120 13.33 4.38 17.96
CA PHE A 120 11.96 3.95 17.75
C PHE A 120 11.22 3.72 19.08
N ASP A 121 11.86 3.11 20.08
CA ASP A 121 11.30 2.93 21.41
C ASP A 121 11.04 4.25 22.13
N ARG A 122 11.87 5.27 21.90
CA ARG A 122 11.62 6.64 22.37
C ARG A 122 10.43 7.28 21.67
N PHE A 123 10.34 7.12 20.34
CA PHE A 123 9.20 7.62 19.56
C PHE A 123 7.88 7.00 20.05
N LYS A 124 7.82 5.67 20.22
CA LYS A 124 6.62 4.98 20.71
C LYS A 124 6.11 5.48 22.06
N ARG A 125 7.00 5.95 22.95
CA ARG A 125 6.62 6.47 24.27
C ARG A 125 5.93 7.84 24.21
N GLY A 126 6.13 8.60 23.13
CA GLY A 126 5.55 9.94 22.95
C GLY A 126 4.33 9.98 22.02
N GLU A 127 3.99 8.88 21.37
CA GLU A 127 2.94 8.81 20.36
C GLU A 127 1.70 8.08 20.88
N GLU A 128 0.53 8.66 20.62
CA GLU A 128 -0.76 8.06 21.00
C GLU A 128 -1.10 6.82 20.14
N SER A 129 -0.62 6.81 18.90
CA SER A 129 -0.91 5.75 17.94
C SER A 129 0.25 5.56 16.97
N LEU A 130 0.54 4.30 16.64
CA LEU A 130 1.50 3.90 15.60
C LEU A 130 0.81 3.59 14.27
N ARG A 131 -0.38 4.17 14.04
CA ARG A 131 -1.14 3.93 12.82
C ARG A 131 -0.41 4.45 11.60
N THR A 132 -0.36 3.62 10.56
CA THR A 132 0.21 3.99 9.26
C THR A 132 -0.89 4.22 8.24
N TYR A 133 -0.84 5.31 7.49
CA TYR A 133 -1.81 5.61 6.42
C TYR A 133 -1.56 4.77 5.17
N ILE A 134 -0.39 4.14 5.07
CA ILE A 134 0.06 3.38 3.90
C ILE A 134 0.59 2.03 4.37
N ARG A 135 -0.07 0.94 3.95
CA ARG A 135 0.47 -0.42 4.00
C ARG A 135 1.16 -0.73 2.67
N THR A 136 2.23 -1.53 2.70
CA THR A 136 3.05 -1.84 1.53
C THR A 136 3.28 -3.35 1.43
N SER A 137 3.20 -3.89 0.22
CA SER A 137 3.50 -5.29 -0.07
C SER A 137 4.35 -5.37 -1.33
N THR A 138 5.50 -6.03 -1.24
CA THR A 138 6.42 -6.25 -2.36
C THR A 138 6.03 -7.50 -3.15
N TRP A 139 6.22 -7.46 -4.46
CA TRP A 139 6.05 -8.59 -5.41
C TRP A 139 4.65 -9.20 -5.53
N HIS A 140 3.66 -8.73 -4.77
CA HIS A 140 2.27 -9.17 -4.88
C HIS A 140 1.31 -8.23 -4.14
N VAL A 141 0.02 -8.35 -4.45
CA VAL A 141 -1.07 -7.78 -3.65
C VAL A 141 -1.60 -8.88 -2.71
N PRO A 142 -1.62 -8.69 -1.38
CA PRO A 142 -2.23 -9.64 -0.45
C PRO A 142 -3.73 -9.80 -0.75
N THR A 143 -4.25 -11.03 -0.74
CA THR A 143 -5.63 -11.30 -1.13
C THR A 143 -6.65 -10.54 -0.29
N ALA A 144 -6.40 -10.38 1.01
CA ALA A 144 -7.26 -9.61 1.91
C ALA A 144 -7.41 -8.13 1.50
N TRP A 145 -6.46 -7.56 0.74
CA TRP A 145 -6.53 -6.18 0.27
C TRP A 145 -7.56 -5.98 -0.85
N PHE A 146 -8.06 -7.04 -1.49
CA PHE A 146 -9.13 -6.94 -2.48
C PHE A 146 -10.52 -6.83 -1.85
N VAL A 147 -10.70 -7.34 -0.63
CA VAL A 147 -11.99 -7.39 0.08
C VAL A 147 -12.69 -6.03 0.22
N PRO A 148 -11.98 -4.91 0.50
CA PRO A 148 -12.65 -3.61 0.65
C PRO A 148 -13.27 -3.05 -0.64
N PHE A 149 -12.95 -3.59 -1.81
CA PHE A 149 -13.24 -2.96 -3.10
C PHE A 149 -14.32 -3.68 -3.89
N ASP A 150 -14.91 -2.96 -4.84
CA ASP A 150 -15.75 -3.49 -5.91
C ASP A 150 -15.01 -3.42 -7.25
N SER A 151 -15.27 -4.37 -8.16
CA SER A 151 -14.56 -4.42 -9.45
C SER A 151 -14.86 -3.22 -10.35
N ALA A 152 -16.03 -2.58 -10.17
CA ALA A 152 -16.39 -1.36 -10.88
C ALA A 152 -15.61 -0.12 -10.40
N GLU A 153 -14.97 -0.18 -9.23
CA GLU A 153 -14.14 0.90 -8.68
C GLU A 153 -12.72 0.93 -9.29
N ARG A 154 -12.47 0.09 -10.30
CA ARG A 154 -11.18 -0.04 -10.99
C ARG A 154 -10.93 1.13 -11.93
N TRP A 155 -9.72 1.67 -11.88
CA TRP A 155 -9.17 2.60 -12.86
C TRP A 155 -7.84 2.07 -13.40
N LEU A 156 -7.80 1.83 -14.70
CA LEU A 156 -6.65 1.29 -15.41
C LEU A 156 -6.23 2.28 -16.49
N VAL A 157 -4.95 2.66 -16.47
CA VAL A 157 -4.28 3.39 -17.54
C VAL A 157 -3.14 2.51 -18.03
N LEU A 158 -3.16 2.21 -19.32
CA LEU A 158 -2.07 1.56 -20.03
C LEU A 158 -1.39 2.65 -20.85
N GLY A 159 -0.05 2.67 -20.84
CA GLY A 159 0.70 3.63 -21.61
C GLY A 159 0.32 3.58 -23.08
N SER A 160 0.01 4.72 -23.70
CA SER A 160 -0.32 4.77 -25.13
C SER A 160 0.89 4.41 -26.00
N GLU A 161 0.70 3.60 -27.04
CA GLU A 161 1.64 3.37 -28.15
C GLU A 161 1.80 4.60 -29.08
N GLN A 162 1.81 5.82 -28.55
CA GLN A 162 2.13 6.99 -29.38
C GLN A 162 3.66 7.09 -29.52
N PRO A 163 4.21 7.25 -30.74
CA PRO A 163 5.63 7.45 -30.91
C PRO A 163 6.03 8.71 -30.15
N ALA A 164 6.92 8.57 -29.17
CA ALA A 164 7.50 9.70 -28.49
C ALA A 164 8.17 10.60 -29.54
N GLU A 165 7.73 11.85 -29.67
CA GLU A 165 8.54 12.86 -30.32
C GLU A 165 9.90 12.95 -29.61
N PRO A 166 11.01 13.10 -30.36
CA PRO A 166 12.34 12.96 -29.81
C PRO A 166 12.73 14.23 -29.06
N VAL A 167 12.24 14.41 -27.84
CA VAL A 167 12.78 15.40 -26.92
C VAL A 167 13.13 14.74 -25.59
N SER A 168 14.44 14.54 -25.45
CA SER A 168 15.19 14.27 -24.21
C SER A 168 15.15 12.83 -23.67
N GLN A 169 16.33 12.21 -23.73
CA GLN A 169 16.67 10.90 -23.23
C GLN A 169 16.48 10.83 -21.70
N THR A 170 15.42 10.16 -21.25
CA THR A 170 15.44 9.24 -20.10
C THR A 170 14.41 8.17 -20.41
N THR A 171 14.76 6.90 -20.27
CA THR A 171 13.94 5.71 -20.54
C THR A 171 12.74 5.60 -19.58
N ALA A 172 11.82 6.57 -19.59
CA ALA A 172 10.58 6.50 -18.85
C ALA A 172 9.58 5.70 -19.69
N ALA A 173 9.33 4.45 -19.28
CA ALA A 173 8.19 3.69 -19.77
C ALA A 173 6.91 4.55 -19.61
N PRO A 174 5.95 4.47 -20.55
CA PRO A 174 4.76 5.30 -20.48
C PRO A 174 4.01 5.02 -19.17
N PRO A 175 3.28 6.02 -18.61
CA PRO A 175 2.68 5.89 -17.29
C PRO A 175 1.59 4.80 -17.31
N ARG A 176 1.92 3.63 -16.79
CA ARG A 176 0.97 2.53 -16.52
C ARG A 176 0.52 2.65 -15.07
N ASN A 177 -0.78 2.53 -14.82
CA ASN A 177 -1.33 2.62 -13.48
C ASN A 177 -2.60 1.77 -13.36
N MET A 178 -2.74 1.05 -12.25
CA MET A 178 -3.95 0.32 -11.92
C MET A 178 -4.28 0.56 -10.45
N LEU A 179 -5.47 1.11 -10.20
CA LEU A 179 -5.93 1.44 -8.86
C LEU A 179 -7.41 1.13 -8.65
N TYR A 180 -7.78 0.90 -7.40
CA TYR A 180 -9.16 0.81 -6.94
C TYR A 180 -9.37 1.82 -5.82
N VAL A 181 -10.51 2.52 -5.83
CA VAL A 181 -10.80 3.56 -4.82
C VAL A 181 -12.23 3.45 -4.36
N THR A 182 -12.41 3.42 -3.05
CA THR A 182 -13.73 3.34 -2.43
C THR A 182 -13.85 4.25 -1.22
N SER A 183 -15.08 4.49 -0.77
CA SER A 183 -15.31 5.19 0.50
C SER A 183 -15.01 4.27 1.68
N MET A 184 -14.56 4.85 2.80
CA MET A 184 -14.34 4.11 4.05
C MET A 184 -15.59 3.37 4.53
N ALA A 185 -16.78 3.97 4.34
CA ALA A 185 -18.05 3.34 4.66
C ALA A 185 -18.29 2.04 3.85
N GLN A 186 -18.05 2.07 2.54
CA GLN A 186 -18.16 0.89 1.68
C GLN A 186 -17.09 -0.15 2.00
N ALA A 187 -15.84 0.27 2.19
CA ALA A 187 -14.73 -0.59 2.58
C ALA A 187 -15.04 -1.37 3.86
N ARG A 188 -15.41 -0.68 4.95
CA ARG A 188 -15.76 -1.31 6.23
C ARG A 188 -16.96 -2.24 6.11
N ARG A 189 -17.99 -1.86 5.34
CA ARG A 189 -19.17 -2.72 5.10
C ARG A 189 -18.77 -4.03 4.42
N ARG A 190 -17.94 -3.99 3.38
CA ARG A 190 -17.49 -5.17 2.64
C ARG A 190 -16.60 -6.07 3.50
N VAL A 191 -15.67 -5.47 4.26
CA VAL A 191 -14.81 -6.21 5.22
C VAL A 191 -15.65 -6.88 6.30
N ALA A 192 -16.60 -6.17 6.92
CA ALA A 192 -17.49 -6.74 7.94
C ALA A 192 -18.30 -7.92 7.39
N ARG A 193 -18.85 -7.80 6.17
CA ARG A 193 -19.54 -8.92 5.51
C ARG A 193 -18.61 -10.10 5.28
N ALA A 194 -17.40 -9.87 4.76
CA ALA A 194 -16.43 -10.92 4.52
C ALA A 194 -16.06 -11.67 5.80
N LEU A 195 -15.86 -10.96 6.92
CA LEU A 195 -15.59 -11.56 8.23
C LEU A 195 -16.72 -12.48 8.69
N VAL A 196 -17.98 -12.07 8.53
CA VAL A 196 -19.14 -12.89 8.87
C VAL A 196 -19.16 -14.18 8.03
N VAL A 197 -18.97 -14.06 6.72
CA VAL A 197 -18.96 -15.21 5.80
C VAL A 197 -17.82 -16.18 6.13
N ILE A 198 -16.58 -15.69 6.26
CA ILE A 198 -15.40 -16.52 6.53
C ILE A 198 -15.54 -17.24 7.87
N ARG A 199 -15.96 -16.52 8.93
CA ARG A 199 -16.17 -17.13 10.26
C ARG A 199 -17.22 -18.23 10.24
N ARG A 200 -18.30 -18.04 9.47
CA ARG A 200 -19.40 -19.00 9.40
C ARG A 200 -19.04 -20.27 8.62
N HIS A 201 -18.33 -20.14 7.51
CA HIS A 201 -18.16 -21.24 6.55
C HIS A 201 -16.77 -21.88 6.57
N VAL A 202 -15.73 -21.15 6.95
CA VAL A 202 -14.33 -21.63 6.89
C VAL A 202 -13.74 -21.83 8.30
N GLY A 203 -14.25 -21.10 9.29
CA GLY A 203 -13.72 -21.14 10.67
C GLY A 203 -12.48 -20.27 10.84
N GLN A 204 -11.65 -20.60 11.84
CA GLN A 204 -10.43 -19.85 12.15
C GLN A 204 -9.28 -20.29 11.23
N VAL A 205 -9.04 -19.53 10.16
CA VAL A 205 -7.96 -19.74 9.19
C VAL A 205 -7.14 -18.46 9.01
N ALA A 206 -5.90 -18.56 8.52
CA ALA A 206 -5.02 -17.41 8.30
C ALA A 206 -5.67 -16.28 7.49
N ALA A 207 -6.50 -16.62 6.49
CA ALA A 207 -7.24 -15.64 5.70
C ALA A 207 -8.23 -14.81 6.55
N LEU A 208 -8.81 -15.38 7.61
CA LEU A 208 -9.65 -14.64 8.55
C LEU A 208 -8.80 -13.58 9.28
N THR A 209 -7.63 -13.98 9.80
CA THR A 209 -6.72 -13.07 10.52
C THR A 209 -6.30 -11.89 9.65
N GLU A 210 -5.97 -12.12 8.38
CA GLU A 210 -5.59 -11.04 7.45
C GLU A 210 -6.74 -10.06 7.20
N VAL A 211 -7.97 -10.55 7.01
CA VAL A 211 -9.15 -9.68 6.83
C VAL A 211 -9.49 -8.93 8.12
N GLU A 212 -9.31 -9.55 9.29
CA GLU A 212 -9.48 -8.91 10.60
C GLU A 212 -8.43 -7.80 10.82
N ASP A 213 -7.19 -8.02 10.40
CA ASP A 213 -6.13 -7.01 10.44
C ASP A 213 -6.46 -5.80 9.55
N ILE A 214 -7.07 -6.02 8.38
CA ILE A 214 -7.55 -4.94 7.52
C ILE A 214 -8.72 -4.20 8.17
N GLY A 215 -9.68 -4.92 8.73
CA GLY A 215 -10.83 -4.32 9.43
C GLY A 215 -10.39 -3.41 10.58
N ARG A 216 -9.56 -3.92 11.49
CA ARG A 216 -9.02 -3.16 12.62
C ARG A 216 -8.26 -1.93 12.17
N TRP A 217 -7.42 -2.06 11.14
CA TRP A 217 -6.68 -0.93 10.60
C TRP A 217 -7.59 0.15 10.02
N LEU A 218 -8.61 -0.25 9.25
CA LEU A 218 -9.57 0.70 8.69
C LEU A 218 -10.36 1.43 9.78
N GLU A 219 -10.62 0.80 10.94
CA GLU A 219 -11.31 1.39 12.10
C GLU A 219 -10.55 2.55 12.75
N GLU A 220 -9.22 2.61 12.59
CA GLU A 220 -8.36 3.66 13.17
C GLU A 220 -8.50 5.03 12.48
N PHE A 221 -9.24 5.11 11.37
CA PHE A 221 -9.39 6.32 10.54
C PHE A 221 -10.79 6.92 10.61
N HIS A 222 -10.90 8.17 10.17
CA HIS A 222 -12.16 8.90 10.07
C HIS A 222 -13.16 8.19 9.13
N PRO A 223 -14.46 8.13 9.47
CA PRO A 223 -15.48 7.36 8.72
C PRO A 223 -15.76 7.90 7.30
N HIS A 224 -15.43 9.17 7.03
CA HIS A 224 -15.58 9.78 5.70
C HIS A 224 -14.32 9.72 4.84
N SER A 225 -13.32 8.93 5.23
CA SER A 225 -12.07 8.75 4.48
C SER A 225 -12.28 7.97 3.18
N LEU A 226 -11.25 7.95 2.33
CA LEU A 226 -11.17 7.11 1.15
C LEU A 226 -10.12 6.03 1.35
N VAL A 227 -10.37 4.85 0.80
CA VAL A 227 -9.40 3.74 0.76
C VAL A 227 -9.01 3.51 -0.69
N GLU A 228 -7.71 3.35 -0.92
CA GLU A 228 -7.14 3.15 -2.25
C GLU A 228 -6.20 1.95 -2.25
N LEU A 229 -6.40 1.05 -3.20
CA LEU A 229 -5.43 0.04 -3.57
C LEU A 229 -4.73 0.52 -4.85
N ASP A 230 -3.41 0.68 -4.78
CA ASP A 230 -2.56 1.11 -5.89
C ASP A 230 -1.56 -0.01 -6.19
N TYR A 231 -1.60 -0.54 -7.42
CA TYR A 231 -0.69 -1.62 -7.84
C TYR A 231 0.76 -1.12 -7.95
N GLY A 232 0.99 0.20 -7.94
CA GLY A 232 2.30 0.81 -7.86
C GLY A 232 3.24 0.28 -8.92
N GLY A 233 4.43 -0.17 -8.49
CA GLY A 233 5.42 -0.72 -9.41
C GLY A 233 5.06 -2.11 -9.97
N LEU A 234 4.07 -2.82 -9.40
CA LEU A 234 3.69 -4.16 -9.87
C LEU A 234 3.12 -4.16 -11.28
N VAL A 235 2.57 -3.03 -11.75
CA VAL A 235 2.09 -2.90 -13.13
C VAL A 235 3.19 -3.18 -14.14
N HIS A 236 4.46 -2.99 -13.78
CA HIS A 236 5.61 -3.26 -14.66
C HIS A 236 6.05 -4.74 -14.66
N LEU A 237 5.51 -5.58 -13.77
CA LEU A 237 5.72 -7.02 -13.80
C LEU A 237 4.71 -7.77 -14.69
N MET A 238 3.71 -7.06 -15.21
CA MET A 238 2.60 -7.61 -15.98
C MET A 238 2.58 -6.98 -17.37
N ASP A 239 2.19 -7.76 -18.38
CA ASP A 239 1.85 -7.21 -19.70
C ASP A 239 0.47 -6.55 -19.68
N ASP A 240 0.14 -5.81 -20.74
CA ASP A 240 -1.12 -5.07 -20.83
C ASP A 240 -2.35 -5.99 -20.81
N ARG A 241 -2.25 -7.16 -21.44
CA ARG A 241 -3.32 -8.16 -21.44
C ARG A 241 -3.60 -8.69 -20.04
N THR A 242 -2.56 -8.97 -19.26
CA THR A 242 -2.66 -9.41 -17.87
C THR A 242 -3.31 -8.34 -16.99
N LEU A 243 -2.92 -7.06 -17.14
CA LEU A 243 -3.56 -5.97 -16.39
C LEU A 243 -5.04 -5.78 -16.76
N GLN A 244 -5.37 -5.81 -18.06
CA GLN A 244 -6.76 -5.70 -18.52
C GLN A 244 -7.63 -6.84 -17.98
N GLY A 245 -7.08 -8.06 -18.05
CA GLY A 245 -7.71 -9.30 -17.61
C GLY A 245 -7.68 -9.55 -16.10
N ASP A 246 -7.02 -8.71 -15.31
CA ASP A 246 -7.01 -8.86 -13.85
C ASP A 246 -8.41 -8.60 -13.28
N GLN A 247 -9.00 -9.66 -12.75
CA GLN A 247 -10.33 -9.67 -12.13
C GLN A 247 -10.23 -10.02 -10.64
N SER A 248 -9.09 -9.78 -9.98
CA SER A 248 -8.86 -10.25 -8.61
C SER A 248 -9.91 -9.76 -7.61
N VAL A 249 -10.36 -8.51 -7.72
CA VAL A 249 -11.45 -7.98 -6.88
C VAL A 249 -12.77 -8.70 -7.14
N ALA A 250 -13.14 -8.91 -8.41
CA ALA A 250 -14.36 -9.62 -8.78
C ALA A 250 -14.34 -11.09 -8.34
N GLU A 251 -13.20 -11.77 -8.50
CA GLU A 251 -13.02 -13.17 -8.12
C GLU A 251 -13.06 -13.36 -6.59
N VAL A 252 -12.44 -12.47 -5.80
CA VAL A 252 -12.57 -12.50 -4.33
C VAL A 252 -14.01 -12.25 -3.90
N ALA A 253 -14.70 -11.28 -4.51
CA ALA A 253 -16.10 -11.01 -4.22
C ALA A 253 -17.00 -12.20 -4.58
N ALA A 254 -16.77 -12.84 -5.73
CA ALA A 254 -17.48 -14.04 -6.16
C ALA A 254 -17.20 -15.23 -5.24
N ALA A 255 -15.96 -15.38 -4.75
CA ALA A 255 -15.61 -16.41 -3.79
C ALA A 255 -16.39 -16.25 -2.47
N LEU A 256 -16.43 -15.03 -1.93
CA LEU A 256 -17.20 -14.72 -0.72
C LEU A 256 -18.70 -14.92 -0.93
N ALA A 257 -19.25 -14.48 -2.06
CA ALA A 257 -20.66 -14.68 -2.38
C ALA A 257 -21.02 -16.16 -2.58
N GLY A 258 -20.12 -16.94 -3.19
CA GLY A 258 -20.28 -18.39 -3.35
C GLY A 258 -20.32 -19.11 -2.01
N LEU A 259 -19.42 -18.77 -1.08
CA LEU A 259 -19.45 -19.32 0.29
C LEU A 259 -20.77 -18.99 1.00
N ASP A 260 -21.21 -17.73 0.94
CA ASP A 260 -22.44 -17.25 1.58
C ASP A 260 -23.71 -17.92 1.02
N THR A 261 -23.69 -18.32 -0.25
CA THR A 261 -24.83 -18.95 -0.95
C THR A 261 -24.73 -20.48 -1.04
N GLY A 262 -23.71 -21.09 -0.42
CA GLY A 262 -23.49 -22.54 -0.45
C GLY A 262 -22.94 -23.10 -1.77
N GLN A 263 -22.45 -22.25 -2.65
CA GLN A 263 -21.79 -22.63 -3.91
C GLN A 263 -20.28 -22.84 -3.67
N GLU A 264 -19.93 -23.82 -2.85
CA GLU A 264 -18.56 -24.04 -2.36
C GLU A 264 -17.55 -24.32 -3.48
N GLU A 265 -17.93 -25.11 -4.50
CA GLU A 265 -17.06 -25.41 -5.64
C GLU A 265 -16.71 -24.15 -6.45
N LEU A 266 -17.72 -23.31 -6.71
CA LEU A 266 -17.51 -22.03 -7.38
C LEU A 266 -16.61 -21.13 -6.53
N ALA A 267 -16.88 -21.06 -5.22
CA ALA A 267 -16.11 -20.23 -4.32
C ALA A 267 -14.63 -20.63 -4.28
N PHE A 268 -14.38 -21.93 -4.17
CA PHE A 268 -13.03 -22.50 -4.20
C PHE A 268 -12.35 -22.19 -5.54
N ALA A 269 -13.03 -22.40 -6.67
CA ALA A 269 -12.48 -22.13 -7.99
C ALA A 269 -12.10 -20.64 -8.17
N MET A 270 -12.95 -19.72 -7.73
CA MET A 270 -12.66 -18.28 -7.80
C MET A 270 -11.50 -17.89 -6.90
N TYR A 271 -11.46 -18.39 -5.66
CA TYR A 271 -10.36 -18.12 -4.74
C TYR A 271 -9.02 -18.67 -5.25
N GLN A 272 -9.02 -19.91 -5.78
CA GLN A 272 -7.82 -20.52 -6.35
C GLN A 272 -7.26 -19.73 -7.54
N ARG A 273 -8.11 -19.18 -8.42
CA ARG A 273 -7.65 -18.34 -9.54
C ARG A 273 -6.83 -17.13 -9.06
N VAL A 274 -7.28 -16.46 -8.01
CA VAL A 274 -6.58 -15.33 -7.40
C VAL A 274 -5.23 -15.78 -6.82
N ILE A 275 -5.23 -16.85 -6.03
CA ILE A 275 -4.01 -17.36 -5.39
C ILE A 275 -2.97 -17.80 -6.42
N VAL A 276 -3.38 -18.52 -7.46
CA VAL A 276 -2.47 -18.98 -8.53
C VAL A 276 -1.89 -17.79 -9.29
N ARG A 277 -2.71 -16.79 -9.65
CA ARG A 277 -2.24 -15.57 -10.32
C ARG A 277 -1.19 -14.84 -9.50
N TRP A 278 -1.46 -14.58 -8.23
CA TRP A 278 -0.53 -13.82 -7.38
C TRP A 278 0.71 -14.62 -6.99
N ARG A 279 0.62 -15.95 -6.92
CA ARG A 279 1.79 -16.81 -6.74
C ARG A 279 2.75 -16.74 -7.93
N SER A 280 2.26 -16.71 -9.17
CA SER A 280 3.15 -16.63 -10.33
C SER A 280 3.90 -15.30 -10.41
N ILE A 281 3.23 -14.19 -10.04
CA ILE A 281 3.88 -12.87 -9.97
C ILE A 281 4.89 -12.82 -8.84
N ARG A 282 4.54 -13.34 -7.65
CA ARG A 282 5.45 -13.40 -6.51
C ARG A 282 6.69 -14.25 -6.79
N ALA A 283 6.58 -15.30 -7.58
CA ALA A 283 7.72 -16.15 -7.95
C ALA A 283 8.82 -15.39 -8.71
N LEU A 284 8.49 -14.26 -9.35
CA LEU A 284 9.48 -13.38 -9.98
C LEU A 284 10.48 -12.81 -8.96
N GLU A 285 10.10 -12.67 -7.69
CA GLU A 285 11.01 -12.26 -6.61
C GLU A 285 12.24 -13.16 -6.52
N SER A 286 12.02 -14.48 -6.58
CA SER A 286 13.10 -15.48 -6.49
C SER A 286 13.89 -15.69 -7.78
N ALA A 287 13.41 -15.13 -8.90
CA ALA A 287 14.07 -15.22 -10.20
C ALA A 287 14.99 -14.03 -10.49
N ASN A 288 15.04 -13.04 -9.59
CA ASN A 288 15.91 -11.86 -9.66
C ASN A 288 17.18 -12.00 -8.81
#